data_AF-A0A8K0K8S3-F1
#
_entry.id   AF-A0A8K0K8S3-F1
#
_cell.length_a   1.000
_cell.length_b   1.000
_cell.length_c   1.000
_cell.angle_alpha   90.00
_cell.angle_beta   90.00
_cell.angle_gamma   90.00
#
_symmetry.space_group_name_H-M   'P 1'
#
loop_
_entity.id
_entity.type
_entity.pdbx_description
1 polymer ?
#
loop_
_entity_poly.entity_id
_entity_poly.type
_entity_poly.pdbx_seq_one_letter_code
_entity_poly.pdbx_strand_id
1 'polypeptide(L)' 'MDSLFSSQPSALTTELLLLIAKFLAASPCQQSFKVLRGELESLQILPKRLDWLGNEHEQSFEEL' A
#
# COMPACT_ATOMS: atom_id res chain seq x y z
N MET A 1 -22.31 5.19 15.49
CA MET A 1 -22.10 4.22 14.40
C MET A 1 -20.65 4.41 14.01
N ASP A 2 -19.69 4.23 14.93
CA ASP A 2 -18.34 4.79 14.75
C ASP A 2 -17.35 3.99 15.59
N SER A 3 -16.99 2.79 15.13
CA SER A 3 -15.93 1.97 15.75
C SER A 3 -15.24 1.06 14.72
N LEU A 4 -15.02 1.54 13.50
CA LEU A 4 -14.33 0.78 12.44
C LEU A 4 -12.87 1.19 12.22
N PHE A 5 -12.31 2.10 13.02
CA PHE A 5 -10.92 2.54 12.87
C PHE A 5 -10.07 2.23 14.11
N SER A 6 -10.27 1.06 14.72
CA SER A 6 -9.31 0.50 15.66
C SER A 6 -8.58 -0.69 15.02
N SER A 7 -7.26 -0.68 15.17
CA SER A 7 -6.27 -1.61 14.62
C SER A 7 -5.89 -1.38 13.16
N GLN A 8 -4.57 -1.40 12.98
CA GLN A 8 -3.86 -1.47 11.70
C GLN A 8 -4.62 -2.29 10.65
N PRO A 9 -4.63 -1.86 9.38
CA PRO A 9 -5.25 -2.65 8.31
C PRO A 9 -4.71 -4.08 8.36
N SER A 10 -5.61 -5.06 8.28
CA SER A 10 -5.19 -6.46 8.22
C SER A 10 -4.25 -6.67 7.03
N ALA A 11 -3.34 -7.66 7.11
CA ALA A 11 -2.42 -7.95 6.01
C ALA A 11 -3.16 -8.11 4.65
N LEU A 12 -4.34 -8.73 4.67
CA LEU A 12 -5.20 -8.87 3.50
C LEU A 12 -5.72 -7.53 2.96
N THR A 13 -6.07 -6.59 3.85
CA THR A 13 -6.51 -5.25 3.45
C THR A 13 -5.36 -4.48 2.80
N THR A 14 -4.16 -4.57 3.37
CA THR A 14 -2.93 -4.00 2.81
C THR A 14 -2.63 -4.55 1.42
N GLU A 15 -2.66 -5.87 1.26
CA GLU A 15 -2.45 -6.53 -0.04
C GLU A 15 -3.49 -6.11 -1.07
N LEU A 16 -4.77 -5.99 -0.69
CA LEU A 16 -5.84 -5.56 -1.58
C LEU A 16 -5.63 -4.12 -2.05
N LEU A 17 -5.29 -3.20 -1.14
CA LEU A 17 -5.03 -1.80 -1.48
C LEU A 17 -3.84 -1.66 -2.42
N LEU A 18 -2.78 -2.45 -2.19
CA LEU A 18 -1.63 -2.54 -3.08
C LEU A 18 -2.03 -3.01 -4.48
N LEU A 19 -2.85 -4.06 -4.54
CA LEU A 19 -3.33 -4.62 -5.81
C LEU A 19 -4.17 -3.59 -6.58
N ILE A 20 -5.08 -2.89 -5.90
CA ILE A 20 -5.88 -1.81 -6.49
C ILE A 20 -4.97 -0.70 -7.01
N ALA A 21 -3.95 -0.28 -6.25
CA ALA A 21 -2.99 0.72 -6.69
C ALA A 21 -2.26 0.29 -7.98
N LYS A 22 -1.85 -0.98 -8.08
CA LYS A 22 -1.23 -1.53 -9.31
C LYS A 22 -2.18 -1.50 -10.51
N PHE A 23 -3.45 -1.87 -10.31
CA PHE A 23 -4.45 -1.77 -11.38
C PHE A 23 -4.68 -0.32 -11.80
N LEU A 24 -4.79 0.60 -10.84
CA LEU A 24 -5.00 2.01 -11.12
C LEU A 24 -3.82 2.62 -11.88
N ALA A 25 -2.58 2.25 -11.55
CA ALA A 25 -1.37 2.69 -12.25
C ALA A 25 -1.38 2.29 -13.73
N ALA A 26 -1.87 1.09 -14.06
CA ALA A 26 -2.01 0.60 -15.43
C ALA A 26 -3.28 1.10 -16.14
N SER A 27 -4.15 1.82 -15.44
CA SER A 27 -5.44 2.31 -15.95
C SER A 27 -5.40 3.80 -16.31
N PRO A 28 -6.40 4.32 -17.05
CA PRO A 28 -6.56 5.76 -17.26
C PRO A 28 -6.89 6.55 -15.97
N CYS A 29 -7.21 5.88 -14.85
CA CYS A 29 -7.59 6.50 -13.57
C CYS A 29 -6.38 7.01 -12.76
N GLN A 30 -5.51 7.79 -13.41
CA GLN A 30 -4.25 8.27 -12.84
C GLN A 30 -4.45 9.22 -11.64
N GLN A 31 -5.55 9.97 -11.61
CA GLN A 31 -5.87 10.84 -10.47
C GLN A 31 -6.18 10.03 -9.21
N SER A 32 -6.99 8.98 -9.34
CA SER A 32 -7.30 8.06 -8.24
C SER A 32 -6.05 7.34 -7.74
N PHE A 33 -5.16 6.93 -8.66
CA PHE A 33 -3.86 6.35 -8.31
C PHE A 33 -3.02 7.29 -7.45
N LYS A 34 -2.89 8.57 -7.85
CA LYS A 34 -2.08 9.56 -7.12
C LYS A 34 -2.57 9.79 -5.70
N VAL A 35 -3.89 9.91 -5.51
CA VAL A 35 -4.50 10.10 -4.18
C VAL A 35 -4.25 8.87 -3.32
N LEU A 36 -4.58 7.69 -3.84
CA LEU A 36 -4.41 6.42 -3.11
C LEU A 36 -2.95 6.17 -2.73
N ARG A 37 -2.01 6.42 -3.65
CA ARG A 37 -0.56 6.29 -3.40
C ARG A 37 -0.11 7.19 -2.25
N GLY A 38 -0.50 8.47 -2.27
CA GLY A 38 -0.12 9.41 -1.22
C GLY A 38 -0.66 9.02 0.17
N GLU A 39 -1.89 8.51 0.23
CA GLU A 39 -2.47 8.00 1.48
C GLU A 39 -1.72 6.75 1.98
N LEU A 40 -1.39 5.81 1.09
CA LEU A 40 -0.67 4.58 1.45
C LEU A 40 0.76 4.86 1.93
N GLU A 41 1.45 5.83 1.32
CA GLU A 41 2.78 6.29 1.75
C GLU A 41 2.71 7.00 3.11
N SER A 42 1.73 7.89 3.32
CA SER A 42 1.55 8.59 4.61
C SER A 42 1.22 7.65 5.76
N LEU A 43 0.52 6.54 5.49
CA LEU A 43 0.15 5.55 6.49
C LEU A 43 1.21 4.45 6.67
N GLN A 44 2.30 4.48 5.90
CA GLN A 44 3.35 3.45 5.88
C GLN A 44 2.78 2.02 5.74
N ILE A 45 1.73 1.87 4.92
CA ILE A 45 1.00 0.61 4.76
C ILE A 45 1.80 -0.41 3.93
N LEU A 46 2.83 0.02 3.21
CA LEU A 46 3.61 -0.86 2.34
C LEU A 46 4.30 -1.97 3.15
N PRO A 47 4.14 -3.25 2.75
CA PRO A 47 4.84 -4.33 3.39
C PRO A 47 6.35 -4.17 3.16
N LYS A 48 7.14 -4.32 4.21
CA LYS A 48 8.59 -4.34 4.12
C LYS A 48 9.04 -5.59 3.35
N ARG A 49 10.13 -5.45 2.59
CA ARG A 49 10.77 -6.59 1.94
C ARG A 49 11.79 -7.22 2.86
N LEU A 50 11.91 -8.54 2.80
CA LEU A 50 13.03 -9.26 3.40
C LEU A 50 14.08 -9.51 2.32
N ASP A 51 15.33 -9.20 2.62
CA ASP A 51 16.44 -9.64 1.77
C ASP A 51 16.78 -11.13 2.02
N TRP A 52 17.72 -11.64 1.24
CA TRP A 52 18.19 -13.03 1.33
C TRP A 52 18.96 -13.33 2.64
N LEU A 53 19.35 -12.29 3.38
CA LEU A 53 19.97 -12.38 4.72
C LEU A 53 18.93 -12.23 5.84
N GLY A 54 17.67 -11.94 5.51
CA GLY A 54 16.57 -11.74 6.46
C GLY A 54 16.44 -10.32 7.01
N ASN A 55 17.14 -9.32 6.47
CA ASN A 55 16.95 -7.93 6.88
C ASN A 55 15.72 -7.30 6.21
N GLU A 56 15.02 -6.46 6.96
CA GLU A 56 13.86 -5.70 6.48
C GLU A 56 14.31 -4.43 5.75
N HIS A 57 13.75 -4.21 4.56
CA HIS A 57 13.93 -2.99 3.77
C HIS A 57 12.58 -2.34 3.52
N GLU A 58 12.54 -1.01 3.64
CA GLU A 58 11.37 -0.23 3.24
C GLU A 58 11.19 -0.34 1.73
N GLN A 59 9.94 -0.43 1.28
CA GLN A 59 9.61 -0.49 -0.15
C GLN A 59 8.95 0.83 -0.56
N SER A 60 9.21 1.28 -1.78
CA SER A 60 8.49 2.41 -2.37
C SER A 60 7.57 1.94 -3.51
N PHE A 61 6.58 2.78 -3.86
CA PHE A 61 5.73 2.51 -5.03
C PHE A 61 6.47 2.65 -6.37
N GLU A 62 7.66 3.22 -6.39
CA GLU A 62 8.50 3.33 -7.59
C GLU A 62 9.17 2.01 -7.97
N GLU A 63 9.24 1.07 -7.02
CA GLU A 63 9.81 -0.27 -7.20
C GLU A 63 8.76 -1.34 -7.55
N LEU A 64 7.50 -0.94 -7.77
CA LEU A 64 6.35 -1.82 -8.08
C LEU A 64 5.95 -1.77 -9.56
#